data_AF-A0A258GBF3-F1
#
_entry.id   AF-A0A258GBF3-F1
#
_cell.length_a   1.000
_cell.length_b   1.000
_cell.length_c   1.000
_cell.angle_alpha   90.00
_cell.angle_beta   90.00
_cell.angle_gamma   90.00
#
_symmetry.space_group_name_H-M   'P 1'
#
loop_
_entity.id
_entity.type
_entity.pdbx_description
1 polymer ?
#
loop_
_entity_poly.entity_id
_entity_poly.type
_entity_poly.pdbx_seq_one_letter_code
_entity_poly.pdbx_strand_id
1 'polypeptide(L)'
;MKYPIVATEAPALRHRFVDKIALVYAGFIVVMLLTQLFTFESWLELVVAMDITTSLGGGYLIAGLVVGIELLALPFLLRMYLSPAFRWLSMIFGWLVGALWLFFSQWTMTVTPEFENVGFFGTIVEISPGWWAIVLSFVMLAVSSVIIWGMGPELRRRL
;
A
#
# COMPACT_ATOMS: atom_id res chain seq x y z
N MET A 1 5.31 -2.96 26.86
CA MET A 1 6.36 -3.69 26.12
C MET A 1 7.69 -3.24 26.68
N LYS A 2 8.51 -4.16 27.22
CA LYS A 2 9.73 -3.78 27.95
C LYS A 2 10.87 -3.30 27.02
N TYR A 3 10.77 -3.57 25.70
CA TYR A 3 11.71 -3.09 24.68
C TYR A 3 11.00 -2.84 23.33
N PRO A 4 10.72 -1.59 22.93
CA PRO A 4 10.02 -1.29 21.68
C PRO A 4 10.87 -1.50 20.41
N ILE A 5 12.18 -1.68 20.57
CA ILE A 5 13.18 -1.73 19.48
C ILE A 5 13.68 -3.17 19.23
N VAL A 6 13.46 -4.09 20.17
CA VAL A 6 13.89 -5.49 20.01
C VAL A 6 12.88 -6.22 19.14
N ALA A 7 13.36 -6.91 18.11
CA ALA A 7 12.52 -7.68 17.23
C ALA A 7 11.86 -8.85 17.98
N THR A 8 10.59 -9.10 17.69
CA THR A 8 9.74 -10.11 18.32
C THR A 8 8.83 -10.76 17.29
N GLU A 9 8.34 -11.97 17.59
CA GLU A 9 7.37 -12.66 16.74
C GLU A 9 6.07 -11.86 16.59
N ALA A 10 5.34 -12.14 15.51
CA ALA A 10 4.02 -11.56 15.28
C ALA A 10 3.04 -11.95 16.39
N PRO A 11 2.10 -11.07 16.80
CA PRO A 11 1.11 -11.41 17.79
C PRO A 11 0.22 -12.57 17.31
N ALA A 12 -0.49 -13.19 18.26
CA ALA A 12 -1.52 -14.16 17.94
C ALA A 12 -2.63 -13.52 17.09
N LEU A 13 -3.16 -14.29 16.16
CA LEU A 13 -4.26 -13.87 15.31
C LEU A 13 -5.57 -13.88 16.09
N ARG A 14 -6.44 -12.90 15.83
CA ARG A 14 -7.82 -12.94 16.31
C ARG A 14 -8.60 -14.09 15.65
N HIS A 15 -8.42 -14.25 14.35
CA HIS A 15 -9.06 -15.30 13.55
C HIS A 15 -8.07 -15.81 12.50
N ARG A 16 -8.03 -17.14 12.28
CA ARG A 16 -7.14 -17.78 11.29
C ARG A 16 -7.38 -17.32 9.85
N PHE A 17 -8.59 -16.86 9.55
CA PHE A 17 -8.94 -16.35 8.22
C PHE A 17 -8.21 -15.04 7.86
N VAL A 18 -7.93 -14.19 8.85
CA VAL A 18 -7.28 -12.88 8.61
C VAL A 18 -5.87 -13.04 8.05
N ASP A 19 -5.16 -14.08 8.46
CA ASP A 19 -3.84 -14.45 7.94
C ASP A 19 -3.87 -14.72 6.44
N LYS A 20 -4.90 -15.43 5.97
CA LYS A 20 -5.09 -15.71 4.54
C LYS A 20 -5.40 -14.44 3.76
N ILE A 21 -6.26 -13.57 4.29
CA ILE A 21 -6.55 -12.27 3.66
C ILE A 21 -5.27 -11.44 3.57
N ALA A 22 -4.49 -11.38 4.64
CA ALA A 22 -3.24 -10.65 4.68
C ALA A 22 -2.23 -11.18 3.65
N LEU A 23 -2.14 -12.51 3.49
CA LEU A 23 -1.30 -13.14 2.47
C LEU A 23 -1.74 -12.76 1.05
N VAL A 24 -3.05 -12.82 0.76
CA VAL A 24 -3.59 -12.46 -0.56
C VAL A 24 -3.33 -10.98 -0.85
N TYR A 25 -3.59 -10.10 0.12
CA TYR A 25 -3.34 -8.67 -0.03
C TYR A 25 -1.84 -8.35 -0.19
N ALA A 26 -0.97 -9.01 0.57
CA ALA A 26 0.47 -8.91 0.40
C ALA A 26 0.90 -9.36 -1.01
N GLY A 27 0.37 -10.49 -1.50
CA GLY A 27 0.63 -10.96 -2.85
C GLY A 27 0.22 -9.95 -3.92
N PHE A 28 -0.93 -9.32 -3.76
CA PHE A 28 -1.39 -8.24 -4.64
C PHE A 28 -0.43 -7.05 -4.65
N ILE A 29 -0.01 -6.55 -3.46
CA ILE A 29 0.97 -5.46 -3.35
C ILE A 29 2.32 -5.87 -3.96
N VAL A 30 2.77 -7.10 -3.77
CA VAL A 30 4.02 -7.60 -4.37
C VAL A 30 3.95 -7.57 -5.90
N VAL A 31 2.82 -7.98 -6.49
CA VAL A 31 2.64 -7.90 -7.94
C VAL A 31 2.71 -6.45 -8.41
N MET A 32 2.01 -5.53 -7.75
CA MET A 32 2.08 -4.10 -8.06
C MET A 32 3.51 -3.57 -8.00
N LEU A 33 4.22 -3.80 -6.88
CA LEU A 33 5.61 -3.41 -6.69
C LEU A 33 6.53 -3.94 -7.77
N LEU A 34 6.41 -5.22 -8.13
CA LEU A 34 7.24 -5.82 -9.18
C LEU A 34 6.97 -5.17 -10.52
N THR A 35 5.70 -4.97 -10.88
CA THR A 35 5.35 -4.32 -12.14
C THR A 35 5.84 -2.88 -12.22
N GLN A 36 5.66 -2.10 -11.14
CA GLN A 36 6.15 -0.72 -11.04
C GLN A 36 7.68 -0.66 -11.05
N LEU A 37 8.38 -1.64 -10.44
CA LEU A 37 9.84 -1.70 -10.43
C LEU A 37 10.40 -1.96 -11.84
N PHE A 38 9.76 -2.83 -12.62
CA PHE A 38 10.17 -3.11 -13.99
C PHE A 38 9.85 -1.96 -14.96
N THR A 39 8.83 -1.16 -14.67
CA THR A 39 8.51 0.06 -15.45
C THR A 39 8.77 1.33 -14.65
N PHE A 40 9.82 1.35 -13.83
CA PHE A 40 10.01 2.44 -12.88
C PHE A 40 10.16 3.79 -13.59
N GLU A 41 10.91 3.85 -14.69
CA GLU A 41 11.08 5.07 -15.48
C GLU A 41 9.74 5.61 -15.99
N SER A 42 8.92 4.77 -16.63
CA SER A 42 7.61 5.15 -17.13
C SER A 42 6.59 5.44 -16.01
N TRP A 43 6.72 4.77 -14.86
CA TRP A 43 5.93 5.07 -13.67
C TRP A 43 6.25 6.47 -13.12
N LEU A 44 7.53 6.84 -13.08
CA LEU A 44 7.94 8.19 -12.68
C LEU A 44 7.33 9.24 -13.62
N GLU A 45 7.41 9.01 -14.93
CA GLU A 45 6.81 9.90 -15.93
C GLU A 45 5.30 10.02 -15.76
N LEU A 46 4.61 8.90 -15.51
CA LEU A 46 3.17 8.87 -15.25
C LEU A 46 2.80 9.73 -14.03
N VAL A 47 3.51 9.59 -12.91
CA VAL A 47 3.22 10.36 -11.69
C VAL A 47 3.56 11.84 -11.85
N VAL A 48 4.64 12.17 -12.56
CA VAL A 48 4.99 13.56 -12.89
C VAL A 48 3.91 14.18 -13.78
N ALA A 49 3.40 13.43 -14.76
CA ALA A 49 2.35 13.89 -15.66
C ALA A 49 1.01 14.15 -14.94
N MET A 50 0.71 13.45 -13.83
CA MET A 50 -0.48 13.71 -13.02
C MET A 50 -0.51 15.11 -12.37
N ASP A 51 0.59 15.87 -12.44
CA ASP A 51 0.74 17.26 -11.96
C ASP A 51 0.23 17.47 -10.53
N ILE A 52 0.42 16.48 -9.67
CA ILE A 52 0.03 16.52 -8.24
C ILE A 52 0.86 17.56 -7.48
N THR A 53 2.04 17.90 -8.01
CA THR A 53 2.95 18.89 -7.44
C THR A 53 3.42 19.79 -8.56
N THR A 54 3.51 21.08 -8.27
CA THR A 54 3.98 22.12 -9.21
C THR A 54 5.46 22.01 -9.58
N SER A 55 6.21 21.06 -9.01
CA SER A 55 7.63 20.87 -9.26
C SER A 55 7.96 19.45 -9.75
N LEU A 56 8.85 19.35 -10.74
CA LEU A 56 9.36 18.08 -11.28
C LEU A 56 9.96 17.19 -10.19
N GLY A 57 10.77 17.78 -9.30
CA GLY A 57 11.40 17.09 -8.17
C GLY A 57 10.37 16.53 -7.17
N GLY A 58 9.27 17.25 -6.95
CA GLY A 58 8.18 16.78 -6.10
C GLY A 58 7.47 15.56 -6.68
N GLY A 59 7.24 15.52 -7.99
CA GLY A 59 6.63 14.36 -8.67
C GLY A 59 7.46 13.08 -8.49
N TYR A 60 8.77 13.16 -8.72
CA TYR A 60 9.68 12.01 -8.49
C TYR A 60 9.70 11.56 -7.03
N LEU A 61 9.67 12.50 -6.08
CA LEU A 61 9.62 12.17 -4.66
C LEU A 61 8.33 11.41 -4.31
N ILE A 62 7.17 11.87 -4.80
CA ILE A 62 5.90 11.18 -4.58
C ILE A 62 5.94 9.78 -5.18
N ALA A 63 6.39 9.64 -6.44
CA ALA A 63 6.46 8.35 -7.11
C ALA A 63 7.32 7.33 -6.34
N GLY A 64 8.47 7.76 -5.82
CA GLY A 64 9.33 6.92 -4.97
C GLY A 64 8.71 6.62 -3.60
N LEU A 65 8.01 7.59 -2.99
CA LEU A 65 7.32 7.39 -1.71
C LEU A 65 6.18 6.38 -1.82
N VAL A 66 5.44 6.36 -2.93
CA VAL A 66 4.36 5.38 -3.15
C VAL A 66 4.92 3.96 -3.13
N VAL A 67 5.93 3.69 -3.95
CA VAL A 67 6.62 2.39 -4.01
C VAL A 67 7.24 2.05 -2.65
N GLY A 68 7.84 3.04 -1.97
CA GLY A 68 8.41 2.85 -0.64
C GLY A 68 7.37 2.47 0.43
N ILE A 69 6.19 3.09 0.41
CA ILE A 69 5.09 2.80 1.33
C ILE A 69 4.53 1.40 1.06
N GLU A 70 4.36 1.03 -0.20
CA GLU A 70 3.97 -0.33 -0.59
C GLU A 70 4.96 -1.38 -0.08
N LEU A 71 6.26 -1.15 -0.27
CA LEU A 71 7.30 -2.06 0.20
C LEU A 71 7.29 -2.18 1.73
N LEU A 72 7.17 -1.05 2.43
CA LEU A 72 7.18 -1.01 3.90
C LEU A 72 5.87 -1.51 4.53
N ALA A 73 4.81 -1.71 3.75
CA ALA A 73 3.59 -2.39 4.19
C ALA A 73 3.76 -3.90 4.35
N LEU A 74 4.60 -4.52 3.51
CA LEU A 74 4.74 -5.99 3.43
C LEU A 74 5.15 -6.65 4.74
N PRO A 75 6.10 -6.12 5.55
CA PRO A 75 6.55 -6.79 6.76
C PRO A 75 5.43 -7.08 7.77
N PHE A 76 4.46 -6.17 7.91
CA PHE A 76 3.28 -6.39 8.75
C PHE A 76 2.34 -7.43 8.14
N LEU A 77 2.03 -7.32 6.84
CA LEU A 77 1.10 -8.23 6.15
C LEU A 77 1.61 -9.67 6.11
N LEU A 78 2.92 -9.85 5.93
CA LEU A 78 3.60 -11.14 5.93
C LEU A 78 3.98 -11.62 7.34
N ARG A 79 3.62 -10.88 8.38
CA ARG A 79 3.85 -11.23 9.80
C ARG A 79 5.33 -11.52 10.11
N MET A 80 6.23 -10.74 9.54
CA MET A 80 7.68 -10.90 9.73
C MET A 80 8.11 -10.64 11.19
N TYR A 81 9.30 -11.13 11.53
CA TYR A 81 9.95 -10.88 12.81
C TYR A 81 10.42 -9.42 12.88
N LEU A 82 9.76 -8.60 13.69
CA LEU A 82 9.92 -7.15 13.68
C LEU A 82 9.90 -6.58 15.10
N SER A 83 10.52 -5.42 15.28
CA SER A 83 10.35 -4.65 16.52
C SER A 83 8.89 -4.18 16.63
N PRO A 84 8.34 -4.06 17.85
CA PRO A 84 6.98 -3.57 18.01
C PRO A 84 6.73 -2.20 17.37
N ALA A 85 7.71 -1.29 17.42
CA ALA A 85 7.61 0.02 16.79
C ALA A 85 7.51 -0.09 15.26
N PHE A 86 8.39 -0.90 14.65
CA PHE A 86 8.37 -1.08 13.19
C PHE A 86 7.12 -1.84 12.72
N ARG A 87 6.56 -2.72 13.56
CA ARG A 87 5.27 -3.37 13.27
C ARG A 87 4.12 -2.36 13.17
N TRP A 88 4.06 -1.39 14.08
CA TRP A 88 3.08 -0.29 13.99
C TRP A 88 3.30 0.56 12.72
N LEU A 89 4.55 0.90 12.42
CA LEU A 89 4.88 1.68 11.24
C LEU A 89 4.46 0.95 9.95
N SER A 90 4.86 -0.31 9.80
CA SER A 90 4.51 -1.16 8.66
C SER A 90 2.99 -1.37 8.54
N MET A 91 2.30 -1.50 9.67
CA MET A 91 0.84 -1.55 9.72
C MET A 91 0.19 -0.26 9.19
N ILE A 92 0.69 0.90 9.59
CA ILE A 92 0.21 2.20 9.09
C ILE A 92 0.46 2.30 7.58
N PHE A 93 1.63 1.88 7.10
CA PHE A 93 1.91 1.85 5.66
C PHE A 93 0.96 0.94 4.89
N GLY A 94 0.62 -0.24 5.40
CA GLY A 94 -0.37 -1.12 4.76
C GLY A 94 -1.76 -0.50 4.63
N TRP A 95 -2.13 0.41 5.54
CA TRP A 95 -3.36 1.21 5.41
C TRP A 95 -3.19 2.35 4.40
N LEU A 96 -2.06 3.06 4.48
CA LEU A 96 -1.75 4.18 3.59
C LEU A 96 -1.69 3.77 2.13
N VAL A 97 -1.26 2.54 1.80
CA VAL A 97 -1.32 2.03 0.42
C VAL A 97 -2.73 2.19 -0.17
N GLY A 98 -3.77 1.67 0.51
CA GLY A 98 -5.15 1.79 0.03
C GLY A 98 -5.63 3.25 -0.02
N ALA A 99 -5.23 4.08 0.94
CA ALA A 99 -5.60 5.49 0.98
C ALA A 99 -4.95 6.31 -0.15
N LEU A 100 -3.68 6.03 -0.46
CA LEU A 100 -2.94 6.67 -1.55
C LEU A 100 -3.54 6.30 -2.90
N TRP A 101 -3.78 5.01 -3.15
CA TRP A 101 -4.40 4.59 -4.40
C TRP A 101 -5.82 5.12 -4.58
N LEU A 102 -6.56 5.27 -3.48
CA LEU A 102 -7.87 5.92 -3.51
C LEU A 102 -7.73 7.39 -3.92
N PHE A 103 -6.75 8.09 -3.36
CA PHE A 103 -6.43 9.46 -3.73
C PHE A 103 -6.03 9.57 -5.22
N PHE A 104 -5.08 8.76 -5.72
CA PHE A 104 -4.67 8.78 -7.12
C PHE A 104 -5.82 8.45 -8.08
N SER A 105 -6.64 7.44 -7.74
CA SER A 105 -7.80 7.06 -8.54
C SER A 105 -8.83 8.19 -8.61
N GLN A 106 -9.05 8.91 -7.51
CA GLN A 106 -9.93 10.09 -7.50
C GLN A 106 -9.32 11.26 -8.27
N TRP A 107 -8.03 11.51 -8.08
CA TRP A 107 -7.31 12.61 -8.73
C TRP A 107 -7.33 12.48 -10.25
N THR A 108 -6.93 11.32 -10.76
CA THR A 108 -6.95 11.01 -12.21
C THR A 108 -8.35 11.14 -12.81
N MET A 109 -9.40 10.82 -12.07
CA MET A 109 -10.77 10.95 -12.57
C MET A 109 -11.33 12.37 -12.53
N THR A 110 -10.86 13.23 -11.62
CA THR A 110 -11.47 14.53 -11.36
C THR A 110 -10.64 15.71 -11.86
N VAL A 111 -9.32 15.58 -11.86
CA VAL A 111 -8.39 16.64 -12.23
C VAL A 111 -7.80 16.38 -13.61
N THR A 112 -7.47 15.12 -13.93
CA THR A 112 -6.74 14.76 -15.14
C THR A 112 -7.39 13.60 -15.93
N PRO A 113 -8.65 13.76 -16.37
CA PRO A 113 -9.44 12.68 -16.96
C PRO A 113 -8.92 12.18 -18.32
N GLU A 114 -8.00 12.90 -18.96
CA GLU A 114 -7.35 12.45 -20.20
C GLU A 114 -6.29 11.35 -20.01
N PHE A 115 -5.90 11.00 -18.77
CA PHE A 115 -4.94 9.91 -18.56
C PHE A 115 -5.55 8.55 -18.89
N GLU A 116 -4.80 7.76 -19.65
CA GLU A 116 -5.19 6.40 -20.04
C GLU A 116 -4.76 5.32 -19.05
N ASN A 117 -4.03 5.68 -17.98
CA ASN A 117 -3.51 4.72 -17.00
C ASN A 117 -3.61 5.23 -15.55
N VAL A 118 -4.25 4.44 -14.68
CA VAL A 118 -4.30 4.70 -13.21
C VAL A 118 -2.95 4.45 -12.53
N GLY A 119 -2.15 3.51 -13.06
CA GLY A 119 -0.79 3.24 -12.61
C GLY A 119 -0.62 2.14 -11.57
N PHE A 120 -1.68 1.42 -11.15
CA PHE A 120 -1.58 0.31 -10.18
C PHE A 120 -0.45 -0.67 -10.50
N PHE A 121 -0.29 -1.01 -11.78
CA PHE A 121 0.71 -1.96 -12.27
C PHE A 121 1.82 -1.29 -13.10
N GLY A 122 2.11 -0.02 -12.80
CA GLY A 122 3.00 0.79 -13.62
C GLY A 122 2.45 0.95 -15.04
N THR A 123 3.32 0.82 -16.06
CA THR A 123 2.94 0.87 -17.48
C THR A 123 2.96 -0.50 -18.16
N ILE A 124 3.18 -1.59 -17.40
CA ILE A 124 3.11 -2.96 -17.95
C ILE A 124 1.68 -3.29 -18.37
N VAL A 125 0.72 -2.89 -17.54
CA VAL A 125 -0.70 -3.05 -17.82
C VAL A 125 -1.32 -1.68 -17.76
N GLU A 126 -1.59 -1.12 -18.93
CA GLU A 126 -2.33 0.13 -19.05
C GLU A 126 -3.79 -0.15 -18.71
N ILE A 127 -4.26 0.40 -17.59
CA ILE A 127 -5.64 0.28 -17.17
C ILE A 127 -6.28 1.66 -17.11
N SER A 128 -7.26 1.87 -17.99
CA SER A 128 -8.01 3.11 -18.09
C SER A 128 -8.65 3.50 -16.75
N PRO A 129 -8.44 4.74 -16.28
CA PRO A 129 -9.10 5.27 -15.10
C PRO A 129 -10.62 5.20 -15.18
N GLY A 130 -11.23 4.84 -14.06
CA GLY A 130 -12.67 4.73 -13.96
C GLY A 130 -13.14 4.36 -12.56
N TRP A 131 -14.46 4.29 -12.37
CA TRP A 131 -15.06 4.00 -11.07
C TRP A 131 -14.58 2.68 -10.45
N TRP A 132 -14.18 1.71 -11.27
CA TRP A 132 -13.61 0.45 -10.81
C TRP A 132 -12.32 0.67 -10.00
N ALA A 133 -11.49 1.66 -10.35
CA ALA A 133 -10.22 1.96 -9.68
C ALA A 133 -10.45 2.54 -8.28
N ILE A 134 -11.46 3.40 -8.17
CA ILE A 134 -11.93 3.93 -6.89
C ILE A 134 -12.45 2.80 -6.00
N VAL A 135 -13.30 1.92 -6.54
CA VAL A 135 -13.87 0.78 -5.81
C VAL A 135 -12.76 -0.16 -5.37
N LEU A 136 -11.80 -0.49 -6.24
CA LEU A 136 -10.66 -1.33 -5.90
C LEU A 136 -9.83 -0.72 -4.77
N SER A 137 -9.49 0.56 -4.86
CA SER A 137 -8.73 1.26 -3.82
C SER A 137 -9.48 1.29 -2.48
N PHE A 138 -10.80 1.48 -2.52
CA PHE A 138 -11.64 1.40 -1.33
C PHE A 138 -11.65 -0.01 -0.73
N VAL A 139 -11.71 -1.05 -1.57
CA VAL A 139 -11.58 -2.45 -1.13
C VAL A 139 -10.21 -2.69 -0.48
N MET A 140 -9.12 -2.20 -1.06
CA MET A 140 -7.78 -2.30 -0.46
C MET A 140 -7.73 -1.64 0.92
N LEU A 141 -8.31 -0.45 1.06
CA LEU A 141 -8.40 0.27 2.33
C LEU A 141 -9.23 -0.49 3.38
N ALA A 142 -10.38 -1.03 2.98
CA ALA A 142 -11.25 -1.83 3.84
C ALA A 142 -10.58 -3.15 4.27
N VAL A 143 -9.97 -3.87 3.33
CA VAL A 143 -9.21 -5.10 3.60
C VAL A 143 -8.07 -4.84 4.56
N SER A 144 -7.29 -3.78 4.33
CA SER A 144 -6.22 -3.37 5.24
C SER A 144 -6.75 -3.10 6.65
N SER A 145 -7.88 -2.41 6.77
CA SER A 145 -8.54 -2.14 8.06
C SER A 145 -8.97 -3.42 8.78
N VAL A 146 -9.50 -4.41 8.05
CA VAL A 146 -9.85 -5.73 8.60
C VAL A 146 -8.60 -6.48 9.10
N ILE A 147 -7.50 -6.43 8.33
CA ILE A 147 -6.23 -7.05 8.71
C ILE A 147 -5.67 -6.41 9.99
N ILE A 148 -5.69 -5.08 10.07
CA ILE A 148 -5.25 -4.31 11.25
C ILE A 148 -6.04 -4.72 12.49
N TRP A 149 -7.36 -4.80 12.36
CA TRP A 149 -8.23 -5.24 13.46
C TRP A 149 -7.95 -6.69 13.91
N GLY A 150 -7.61 -7.58 12.97
CA GLY A 150 -7.41 -9.00 13.23
C GLY A 150 -5.98 -9.41 13.62
N MET A 151 -4.97 -8.61 13.29
CA MET A 151 -3.54 -8.90 13.54
C MET A 151 -2.79 -7.76 14.23
N GLY A 152 -3.49 -6.72 14.67
CA GLY A 152 -2.90 -5.51 15.23
C GLY A 152 -1.98 -5.80 16.44
N PRO A 153 -0.94 -4.97 16.67
CA PRO A 153 0.06 -5.19 17.72
C PRO A 153 -0.51 -5.29 19.14
N GLU A 154 -1.71 -4.78 19.36
CA GLU A 154 -2.39 -4.75 20.66
C GLU A 154 -3.01 -6.08 21.08
N LEU A 155 -3.20 -7.03 20.14
CA LEU A 155 -3.83 -8.33 20.42
C LEU A 155 -3.08 -9.14 21.50
N ARG A 156 -1.79 -8.89 21.69
CA ARG A 156 -0.98 -9.53 22.74
C ARG A 156 -1.35 -9.10 24.17
N ARG A 157 -2.20 -8.08 24.36
CA ARG A 157 -2.62 -7.61 25.71
C ARG A 157 -3.92 -8.23 26.21
N ARG A 158 -4.67 -8.95 25.38
CA ARG A 158 -6.04 -9.42 25.69
C ARG A 158 -6.20 -10.94 25.83
N LEU A 159 -5.13 -11.70 25.61
CA LEU A 159 -5.03 -13.15 25.83
C LEU A 159 -3.95 -13.39 26.88
#